data_AF-A0A453TA57-F1
#
_entry.id   AF-A0A453TA57-F1
#
_cell.length_a   1.000
_cell.length_b   1.000
_cell.length_c   1.000
_cell.angle_alpha   90.00
_cell.angle_beta   90.00
_cell.angle_gamma   90.00
#
_symmetry.space_group_name_H-M   'P 1'
#
loop_
_entity.id
_entity.type
_entity.pdbx_description
1 polymer ?
#
loop_
_entity_poly.entity_id
_entity_poly.type
_entity_poly.pdbx_seq_one_letter_code
_entity_poly.pdbx_strand_id
1 'polypeptide(L)'
;NATGACNDGMNRLTVGLAAAFKSGLATTLSPTRLPGLTYSLADSFAGTRANFDNPQAAGFMNADSACCGSGKLGAEGECMRNATVCSDRDAYAFFDNVHPSQRAAELGAQALFVDGPTQITTPISFKELAHQR
;
A
#
# COMPACT_ATOMS: atom_id res chain seq x y z
N ASN A 1 16.97 4.53 9.23
CA ASN A 1 18.16 5.32 9.66
C ASN A 1 18.78 4.61 10.87
N ALA A 2 19.95 5.03 11.37
CA ALA A 2 20.59 4.38 12.52
C ALA A 2 19.69 4.30 13.78
N THR A 3 18.72 5.21 13.91
CA THR A 3 17.79 5.26 15.05
C THR A 3 16.56 4.35 14.89
N GLY A 4 16.27 3.84 13.69
CA GLY A 4 15.01 3.12 13.40
C GLY A 4 13.80 4.04 13.30
N ALA A 5 14.01 5.35 13.33
CA ALA A 5 12.93 6.32 13.19
C ALA A 5 12.53 6.47 11.72
N CYS A 6 11.30 6.96 11.52
CA CYS A 6 10.78 7.34 10.21
C CYS A 6 11.73 8.31 9.47
N ASN A 7 11.74 8.24 8.14
CA ASN A 7 12.45 9.20 7.31
C ASN A 7 11.48 10.30 6.87
N ASP A 8 11.47 11.42 7.59
CA ASP A 8 10.55 12.53 7.32
C ASP A 8 10.71 13.13 5.92
N GLY A 9 11.93 13.13 5.37
CA GLY A 9 12.20 13.57 4.00
C GLY A 9 11.47 12.69 2.99
N MET A 10 11.62 11.37 3.11
CA MET A 10 10.92 10.40 2.26
C MET A 10 9.40 10.48 2.46
N ASN A 11 8.93 10.61 3.70
CA ASN A 11 7.51 10.76 3.99
C ASN A 11 6.91 11.97 3.27
N ARG A 12 7.60 13.12 3.28
CA ARG A 12 7.17 14.32 2.55
C ARG A 12 7.16 14.12 1.04
N LEU A 13 8.20 13.48 0.49
CA LEU A 13 8.28 13.20 -0.94
C LEU A 13 7.14 12.29 -1.39
N THR A 14 6.85 11.21 -0.66
CA THR A 14 5.77 10.28 -1.00
C THR A 14 4.40 10.95 -0.96
N VAL A 15 4.14 11.81 0.04
CA VAL A 15 2.90 12.60 0.11
C VAL A 15 2.78 13.55 -1.09
N GLY A 16 3.85 14.26 -1.43
CA GLY A 16 3.86 15.18 -2.57
C GLY A 16 3.66 14.46 -3.91
N LEU A 17 4.31 13.30 -4.08
CA LEU A 17 4.20 12.47 -5.27
C LEU A 17 2.76 11.96 -5.45
N ALA A 18 2.13 11.43 -4.40
CA ALA A 18 0.74 10.98 -4.43
C ALA A 18 -0.22 12.11 -4.84
N ALA A 19 -0.03 13.32 -4.28
CA ALA A 19 -0.83 14.49 -4.64
C ALA A 19 -0.63 14.95 -6.10
N ALA A 20 0.62 14.90 -6.59
CA ALA A 20 0.95 15.27 -7.97
C ALA A 20 0.36 14.25 -8.97
N PHE A 21 0.45 12.96 -8.70
CA PHE A 21 -0.19 11.93 -9.53
C PHE A 21 -1.70 12.09 -9.55
N LYS A 22 -2.33 12.28 -8.38
CA LYS A 22 -3.78 12.45 -8.28
C LYS A 22 -4.28 13.63 -9.12
N SER A 23 -3.64 14.80 -9.00
CA SER A 23 -4.04 15.99 -9.76
C SER A 23 -3.71 15.90 -11.26
N GLY A 24 -2.55 15.35 -11.62
CA GLY A 24 -2.13 15.14 -13.01
C GLY A 24 -3.02 14.14 -13.75
N LEU A 25 -3.34 13.01 -13.11
CA LEU A 25 -4.25 12.00 -13.67
C LEU A 25 -5.68 12.51 -13.79
N ALA A 26 -6.20 13.22 -12.78
CA ALA A 26 -7.54 13.82 -12.86
C ALA A 26 -7.68 14.77 -14.07
N THR A 27 -6.63 15.54 -14.36
CA THR A 27 -6.61 16.44 -15.54
C THR A 27 -6.55 15.64 -16.85
N THR A 28 -5.67 14.64 -16.91
CA THR A 28 -5.37 13.86 -18.13
C THR A 28 -6.51 12.92 -18.51
N LEU A 29 -7.16 12.30 -17.52
CA LEU A 29 -8.24 11.35 -17.68
C LEU A 29 -9.63 12.01 -17.68
N SER A 30 -9.68 13.34 -17.85
CA SER A 30 -10.95 14.06 -17.92
C SER A 30 -11.73 13.69 -19.19
N PRO A 31 -13.08 13.66 -19.14
CA PRO A 31 -13.90 13.33 -20.31
C PRO A 31 -13.69 14.27 -21.51
N THR A 32 -13.19 15.48 -21.28
CA THR A 32 -12.86 16.45 -22.33
C THR A 32 -11.56 16.12 -23.06
N ARG A 33 -10.63 15.41 -22.41
CA ARG A 33 -9.32 15.02 -22.95
C ARG A 33 -9.33 13.62 -23.53
N LEU A 34 -10.04 12.69 -22.87
CA LEU A 34 -10.17 11.29 -23.30
C LEU A 34 -11.64 10.86 -23.32
N PRO A 35 -12.42 11.31 -24.32
CA PRO A 35 -13.83 10.95 -24.43
C PRO A 35 -14.01 9.43 -24.55
N GLY A 36 -14.92 8.87 -23.76
CA GLY A 36 -15.26 7.45 -23.79
C GLY A 36 -14.27 6.51 -23.07
N LEU A 37 -13.20 7.04 -22.46
CA LEU A 37 -12.33 6.23 -21.62
C LEU A 37 -13.02 5.91 -20.28
N THR A 38 -13.33 4.64 -20.06
CA THR A 38 -13.62 4.15 -18.70
C THR A 38 -12.32 3.75 -18.02
N TYR A 39 -12.13 4.19 -16.79
CA TYR A 39 -10.98 3.83 -15.97
C TYR A 39 -11.35 3.72 -14.50
N SER A 40 -10.44 3.13 -13.72
CA SER A 40 -10.43 3.18 -12.26
C SER A 40 -8.98 3.38 -11.80
N LEU A 41 -8.78 4.29 -10.85
CA LEU A 41 -7.50 4.61 -10.25
C LEU A 41 -7.50 4.18 -8.79
N ALA A 42 -6.51 3.39 -8.42
CA ALA A 42 -6.26 2.98 -7.04
C ALA A 42 -5.36 3.97 -6.29
N ASP A 43 -5.80 4.43 -5.11
CA ASP A 43 -4.99 5.19 -4.16
C ASP A 43 -4.23 4.23 -3.25
N SER A 44 -3.19 3.60 -3.80
CA SER A 44 -2.33 2.67 -3.07
C SER A 44 -1.59 3.33 -1.91
N PHE A 45 -1.36 4.64 -1.99
CA PHE A 45 -0.78 5.42 -0.89
C PHE A 45 -1.73 5.47 0.31
N ALA A 46 -2.99 5.84 0.11
CA ALA A 46 -4.00 5.84 1.17
C ALA A 46 -4.20 4.43 1.75
N GLY A 47 -4.29 3.40 0.89
CA GLY A 47 -4.41 2.01 1.33
C GLY A 47 -3.23 1.54 2.18
N THR A 48 -2.00 1.87 1.77
CA THR A 48 -0.79 1.50 2.52
C THR A 48 -0.67 2.28 3.82
N ARG A 49 -1.02 3.58 3.83
CA ARG A 49 -1.01 4.42 5.03
C ARG A 49 -1.94 3.88 6.13
N ALA A 50 -3.09 3.31 5.76
CA ALA A 50 -4.02 2.72 6.73
C ALA A 50 -3.38 1.60 7.57
N ASN A 51 -2.47 0.82 6.99
CA ASN A 51 -1.74 -0.24 7.71
C ASN A 51 -0.81 0.32 8.79
N PHE A 52 -0.32 1.56 8.64
CA PHE A 52 0.57 2.21 9.59
C PHE A 52 -0.17 3.02 10.65
N ASP A 53 -1.25 3.71 10.26
CA ASP A 53 -1.99 4.60 11.15
C ASP A 53 -2.68 3.81 12.27
N ASN A 54 -3.19 2.62 11.97
CA ASN A 54 -3.75 1.70 12.96
C ASN A 54 -3.56 0.23 12.52
N PRO A 55 -2.37 -0.35 12.77
CA PRO A 55 -2.04 -1.71 12.37
C PRO A 55 -3.05 -2.73 12.89
N GLN A 56 -3.49 -2.59 14.14
CA GLN A 56 -4.40 -3.53 14.78
C GLN A 56 -5.79 -3.50 14.13
N ALA A 57 -6.30 -2.32 13.76
CA ALA A 57 -7.55 -2.21 13.01
C ALA A 57 -7.42 -2.79 11.60
N ALA A 58 -6.23 -2.73 11.00
CA ALA A 58 -5.92 -3.39 9.73
C ALA A 58 -5.67 -4.90 9.86
N GLY A 59 -5.60 -5.44 11.08
CA GLY A 59 -5.40 -6.86 11.37
C GLY A 59 -3.93 -7.28 11.52
N PHE A 60 -3.01 -6.33 11.68
CA PHE A 60 -1.58 -6.58 11.91
C PHE A 60 -1.17 -6.33 13.35
N MET A 61 -0.28 -7.17 13.86
CA MET A 61 0.42 -6.92 15.13
C MET A 61 1.66 -6.05 14.93
N ASN A 62 2.31 -6.15 13.76
CA ASN A 62 3.53 -5.42 13.42
C ASN A 62 3.39 -4.71 12.07
N ALA A 63 3.65 -3.41 12.05
CA ALA A 63 3.73 -2.61 10.83
C ALA A 63 5.05 -1.82 10.70
N ASP A 64 5.92 -1.89 11.70
CA ASP A 64 7.20 -1.17 11.77
C ASP A 64 8.42 -2.10 11.65
N SER A 65 8.21 -3.40 11.58
CA SER A 65 9.24 -4.43 11.45
C SER A 65 8.93 -5.41 10.32
N ALA A 66 9.98 -6.01 9.77
CA ALA A 66 9.88 -7.01 8.71
C ALA A 66 9.79 -8.43 9.30
N CYS A 67 8.99 -9.29 8.66
CA CYS A 67 8.93 -10.70 9.03
C CYS A 67 10.23 -11.45 8.69
N CYS A 68 10.84 -11.16 7.53
CA CYS A 68 12.04 -11.80 7.03
C CYS A 68 13.16 -10.78 6.85
N GLY A 69 14.29 -11.03 7.50
CA GLY A 69 15.50 -10.24 7.32
C GLY A 69 16.41 -10.35 8.53
N SER A 70 17.17 -9.29 8.80
CA SER A 70 18.11 -9.27 9.93
C SER A 70 18.39 -7.85 10.42
N GLY A 71 19.04 -7.78 11.58
CA GLY A 71 19.40 -6.52 12.23
C GLY A 71 18.18 -5.78 12.77
N LYS A 72 18.31 -4.46 12.85
CA LYS A 72 17.29 -3.59 13.42
C LYS A 72 15.96 -3.68 12.66
N LEU A 73 14.86 -3.84 13.41
CA LEU A 73 13.50 -4.04 12.89
C LEU A 73 13.36 -5.23 11.93
N GLY A 74 14.36 -6.13 11.88
CA GLY A 74 14.44 -7.19 10.87
C GLY A 74 14.68 -6.67 9.45
N ALA A 75 15.08 -5.41 9.28
CA ALA A 75 15.03 -4.71 7.99
C ALA A 75 16.38 -4.12 7.52
N GLU A 76 17.48 -4.32 8.27
CA GLU A 76 18.82 -3.84 7.88
C GLU A 76 19.47 -4.76 6.84
N GLY A 77 19.31 -6.07 6.98
CA GLY A 77 19.76 -7.05 6.00
C GLY A 77 18.61 -7.64 5.21
N GLU A 78 18.86 -7.96 3.94
CA GLU A 78 17.91 -8.56 3.02
C GLU A 78 17.40 -9.93 3.51
N CYS A 79 16.21 -10.32 3.02
CA CYS A 79 15.63 -11.65 3.24
C CYS A 79 16.39 -12.72 2.43
N MET A 80 17.57 -13.10 2.93
CA MET A 80 18.48 -14.10 2.32
C MET A 80 18.49 -15.41 3.11
N ARG A 81 19.26 -16.41 2.64
CA ARG A 81 19.32 -17.76 3.25
C ARG A 81 19.62 -17.79 4.76
N ASN A 82 20.30 -16.78 5.29
CA ASN A 82 20.66 -16.66 6.71
C ASN A 82 19.77 -15.68 7.48
N ALA A 83 18.69 -15.19 6.88
CA ALA A 83 17.75 -14.29 7.53
C ALA A 83 16.94 -15.01 8.61
N THR A 84 16.54 -14.25 9.62
CA THR A 84 15.50 -14.68 10.55
C THR A 84 14.15 -14.51 9.87
N VAL A 85 13.27 -15.48 10.04
CA VAL A 85 11.89 -15.42 9.54
C VAL A 85 10.95 -15.52 10.72
N CYS A 86 9.94 -14.65 10.76
CA CYS A 86 8.91 -14.64 11.79
C CYS A 86 8.08 -15.94 11.78
N SER A 87 7.49 -16.29 12.92
CA SER A 87 6.67 -17.50 13.06
C SER A 87 5.27 -17.35 12.45
N ASP A 88 4.72 -16.13 12.47
CA ASP A 88 3.40 -15.80 11.93
C ASP A 88 3.53 -14.66 10.92
N ARG A 89 3.40 -14.99 9.63
CA ARG A 89 3.56 -14.04 8.52
C ARG A 89 2.35 -13.13 8.34
N ASP A 90 1.19 -13.54 8.81
CA ASP A 90 -0.06 -12.81 8.65
C ASP A 90 -0.19 -11.69 9.68
N ALA A 91 0.53 -11.81 10.81
CA ALA A 91 0.62 -10.78 11.84
C ALA A 91 1.47 -9.56 11.41
N TYR A 92 2.21 -9.63 10.30
CA TYR A 92 3.10 -8.58 9.81
C TYR A 92 2.54 -7.91 8.55
N ALA A 93 2.61 -6.58 8.49
CA ALA A 93 2.27 -5.84 7.29
C ALA A 93 3.33 -6.00 6.18
N PHE A 94 4.60 -6.21 6.57
CA PHE A 94 5.74 -6.34 5.66
C PHE A 94 6.38 -7.72 5.73
N PHE A 95 6.62 -8.33 4.56
CA PHE A 95 7.38 -9.57 4.49
C PHE A 95 8.87 -9.31 4.69
N ASP A 96 9.43 -8.33 3.99
CA ASP A 96 10.82 -7.90 4.12
C ASP A 96 10.90 -6.37 4.32
N ASN A 97 12.06 -5.76 4.10
CA ASN A 97 12.25 -4.32 4.35
C ASN A 97 11.50 -3.38 3.39
N VAL A 98 10.91 -3.88 2.30
CA VAL A 98 10.19 -3.05 1.31
C VAL A 98 8.89 -3.67 0.79
N HIS A 99 8.74 -4.98 0.82
CA HIS A 99 7.59 -5.68 0.24
C HIS A 99 6.51 -6.01 1.29
N PRO A 100 5.21 -5.89 0.94
CA PRO A 100 4.13 -6.29 1.81
C PRO A 100 4.12 -7.80 2.07
N SER A 101 3.53 -8.22 3.18
CA SER A 101 3.20 -9.64 3.39
C SER A 101 2.13 -10.12 2.42
N GLN A 102 2.02 -11.44 2.24
CA GLN A 102 0.91 -12.03 1.47
C GLN A 102 -0.43 -11.53 2.02
N ARG A 103 -0.61 -11.53 3.35
CA ARG A 103 -1.83 -11.04 3.99
C ARG A 103 -2.13 -9.58 3.67
N ALA A 104 -1.12 -8.71 3.70
CA ALA A 104 -1.27 -7.31 3.32
C ALA A 104 -1.64 -7.14 1.84
N ALA A 105 -1.03 -7.92 0.94
CA ALA A 105 -1.38 -7.93 -0.47
C ALA A 105 -2.83 -8.39 -0.71
N GLU A 106 -3.29 -9.43 0.00
CA GLU A 106 -4.67 -9.94 -0.08
C GLU A 106 -5.69 -8.90 0.40
N LEU A 107 -5.45 -8.26 1.55
CA LEU A 107 -6.33 -7.21 2.08
C LEU A 107 -6.37 -6.00 1.14
N GLY A 108 -5.23 -5.60 0.60
CA GLY A 108 -5.15 -4.54 -0.41
C GLY A 108 -5.97 -4.88 -1.66
N ALA A 109 -5.81 -6.09 -2.20
CA ALA A 109 -6.59 -6.53 -3.36
C ALA A 109 -8.10 -6.54 -3.10
N GLN A 110 -8.52 -6.99 -1.92
CA GLN A 110 -9.93 -6.96 -1.51
C GLN A 110 -10.46 -5.52 -1.45
N ALA A 111 -9.72 -4.61 -0.81
CA ALA A 111 -10.11 -3.21 -0.69
C ALA A 111 -10.21 -2.49 -2.05
N LEU A 112 -9.39 -2.89 -3.03
CA LEU A 112 -9.43 -2.35 -4.39
C LEU A 112 -10.58 -2.92 -5.24
N PHE A 113 -10.97 -4.15 -4.96
CA PHE A 113 -11.95 -4.87 -5.79
C PHE A 113 -13.40 -4.65 -5.33
N VAL A 114 -13.69 -4.47 -4.04
CA VAL A 114 -15.09 -4.40 -3.55
C VAL A 114 -15.70 -3.00 -3.64
N ASP A 115 -17.03 -2.97 -3.75
CA ASP A 115 -17.82 -1.75 -3.53
C ASP A 115 -17.98 -1.56 -2.02
N GLY A 116 -17.38 -0.53 -1.45
CA GLY A 116 -17.32 -0.34 0.00
C GLY A 116 -17.32 1.14 0.42
N PRO A 117 -17.66 1.43 1.68
CA PRO A 117 -17.74 2.80 2.21
C PRO A 117 -16.39 3.52 2.23
N THR A 118 -15.29 2.78 2.25
CA THR A 118 -13.92 3.31 2.19
C THR A 118 -13.41 3.15 0.76
N GLN A 119 -13.90 3.99 -0.15
CA GLN A 119 -13.53 3.89 -1.57
C GLN A 119 -12.08 4.38 -1.77
N ILE A 120 -11.15 3.44 -1.92
CA ILE A 120 -9.74 3.70 -2.28
C ILE A 120 -9.52 3.71 -3.80
N THR A 121 -10.60 3.65 -4.58
CA THR A 121 -10.57 3.73 -6.03
C THR A 121 -11.46 4.87 -6.53
N THR A 122 -11.14 5.43 -7.71
CA THR A 122 -11.95 6.49 -8.33
C THR A 122 -11.84 6.45 -9.85
N PRO A 123 -12.88 6.79 -10.63
CA PRO A 123 -14.25 7.13 -10.20
C PRO A 123 -15.11 5.92 -9.82
N ILE A 124 -14.73 4.71 -10.24
CA ILE A 124 -15.47 3.46 -9.99
C ILE A 124 -14.56 2.43 -9.31
N SER A 125 -15.11 1.37 -8.74
CA SER A 125 -14.34 0.23 -8.22
C SER A 125 -13.72 -0.61 -9.34
N PHE A 126 -12.71 -1.43 -9.01
CA PHE A 126 -12.19 -2.40 -9.99
C PHE A 126 -13.23 -3.45 -10.39
N LYS A 127 -14.15 -3.81 -9.48
CA LYS A 127 -15.26 -4.70 -9.81
C LYS A 127 -16.25 -4.05 -10.77
N GLU A 128 -16.62 -2.79 -10.55
CA GLU A 128 -17.45 -2.04 -11.50
C GLU A 128 -16.77 -1.98 -12.87
N LEU A 129 -15.48 -1.61 -12.93
CA LEU A 129 -14.71 -1.57 -14.17
C LEU A 129 -14.67 -2.93 -14.87
N ALA A 130 -14.38 -4.01 -14.14
CA ALA A 130 -14.29 -5.37 -14.67
C ALA A 130 -15.62 -5.94 -15.17
N HIS A 131 -16.74 -5.37 -14.72
CA HIS A 131 -18.09 -5.77 -15.13
C HIS A 131 -18.76 -4.80 -16.10
N GLN A 132 -18.08 -3.72 -16.53
CA GLN A 132 -18.58 -2.91 -17.62
C GLN A 132 -18.58 -3.73 -18.91
N ARG A 133 -19.77 -3.87 -19.51
CA ARG A 133 -19.96 -4.40 -20.86
C ARG A 133 -20.21 -3.26 -21.82
#